data_AF-R0KV13-F1
#
_entry.id   AF-R0KV13-F1
#
_cell.length_a   1.000
_cell.length_b   1.000
_cell.length_c   1.000
_cell.angle_alpha   90.00
_cell.angle_beta   90.00
_cell.angle_gamma   90.00
#
_symmetry.space_group_name_H-M   'P 1'
#
loop_
_entity.id
_entity.type
_entity.pdbx_description
1 polymer ?
#
loop_
_entity_poly.entity_id
_entity_poly.type
_entity_poly.pdbx_seq_one_letter_code
_entity_poly.pdbx_strand_id
1 'polypeptide(L)'
;MFVLFGAVALAGDPPSGNWWSTDCYSSGIYFNDTSTNPPTRVYTHPGDAGFYYDWMLTRHVCEDDFSPSARYLEGIGRCVANEEGYSINGALSWSSCAAHARQGFFGYNDNGDQDYSQKYVGNAEGRGYLPGQ
;
A
#
# COMPACT_ATOMS: atom_id res chain seq x y z
N MET A 1 23.10 -23.96 32.19
CA MET A 1 23.24 -23.31 30.88
C MET A 1 22.04 -22.38 30.72
N PHE A 2 22.20 -21.11 31.07
CA PHE A 2 21.14 -20.10 30.94
C PHE A 2 21.17 -19.60 29.49
N VAL A 3 20.09 -19.85 28.75
CA VAL A 3 19.88 -19.24 27.44
C VAL A 3 19.36 -17.83 27.71
N LEU A 4 20.22 -16.82 27.50
CA LEU A 4 19.78 -15.43 27.43
C LEU A 4 18.88 -15.31 26.20
N PHE A 5 17.57 -15.12 26.43
CA PHE A 5 16.69 -14.54 25.43
C PHE A 5 17.15 -13.11 25.23
N GLY A 6 17.89 -12.86 24.14
CA GLY A 6 18.14 -11.51 23.67
C GLY A 6 16.80 -10.88 23.33
N ALA A 7 16.38 -9.90 24.12
CA ALA A 7 15.28 -9.02 23.74
C ALA A 7 15.70 -8.35 22.42
N VAL A 8 14.99 -8.66 21.33
CA VAL A 8 15.01 -7.81 20.14
C VAL A 8 14.60 -6.43 20.63
N ALA A 9 15.52 -5.47 20.59
CA ALA A 9 15.18 -4.09 20.89
C ALA A 9 14.07 -3.72 19.91
N LEU A 10 12.86 -3.46 20.41
CA LEU A 10 11.88 -2.74 19.62
C LEU A 10 12.58 -1.45 19.21
N ALA A 11 12.85 -1.29 17.91
CA ALA A 11 13.27 -0.02 17.36
C ALA A 11 12.34 1.05 17.97
N GLY A 12 12.92 2.09 18.57
CA GLY A 12 12.14 3.15 19.20
C GLY A 12 11.13 3.75 18.23
N ASP A 13 10.18 4.55 18.73
CA ASP A 13 9.21 5.21 17.86
C ASP A 13 9.92 5.98 16.71
N PRO A 14 9.35 5.97 15.49
CA PRO A 14 9.96 6.65 14.37
C PRO A 14 9.91 8.18 14.61
N PRO A 15 10.73 8.96 13.89
CA PRO A 15 10.65 10.41 13.97
C PRO A 15 9.22 10.91 13.70
N SER A 16 8.81 11.98 14.37
CA SER A 16 7.47 12.57 14.21
C SER A 16 7.14 12.81 12.73
N GLY A 17 5.99 12.30 12.29
CA GLY A 17 5.53 12.36 10.89
C GLY A 17 5.96 11.18 10.03
N ASN A 18 6.70 10.21 10.58
CA ASN A 18 7.07 8.98 9.90
C ASN A 18 6.44 7.75 10.58
N TRP A 19 6.50 6.61 9.89
CA TRP A 19 5.87 5.35 10.30
C TRP A 19 6.77 4.15 10.06
N TRP A 20 6.56 3.05 10.79
CA TRP A 20 7.28 1.79 10.54
C TRP A 20 6.59 0.92 9.50
N SER A 21 5.27 1.07 9.38
CA SER A 21 4.52 0.49 8.28
C SER A 21 3.44 1.42 7.78
N THR A 22 3.08 1.29 6.51
CA THR A 22 1.99 2.03 5.88
C THR A 22 1.15 1.12 4.99
N ASP A 23 -0.09 1.52 4.76
CA ASP A 23 -0.96 0.95 3.73
C ASP A 23 -1.77 2.04 3.02
N CYS A 24 -2.35 1.68 1.88
CA CYS A 24 -3.24 2.53 1.13
C CYS A 24 -4.69 2.04 1.31
N TYR A 25 -5.57 2.99 1.62
CA TYR A 25 -7.00 2.77 1.57
C TYR A 25 -7.56 3.51 0.36
N SER A 26 -8.43 2.88 -0.41
CA SER A 26 -9.02 3.44 -1.62
C SER A 26 -10.54 3.61 -1.51
N SER A 27 -11.10 4.47 -2.34
CA SER A 27 -12.54 4.66 -2.49
C SER A 27 -12.89 4.98 -3.94
N GLY A 28 -13.99 4.40 -4.42
CA GLY A 28 -14.48 4.60 -5.78
C GLY A 28 -13.49 4.14 -6.85
N ILE A 29 -12.75 3.05 -6.61
CA ILE A 29 -11.90 2.43 -7.63
C ILE A 29 -12.77 1.84 -8.74
N TYR A 30 -12.39 2.12 -9.98
CA TYR A 30 -12.98 1.58 -11.19
C TYR A 30 -11.93 1.28 -12.24
N PHE A 31 -12.31 0.48 -13.23
CA PHE A 31 -11.60 0.33 -14.48
C PHE A 31 -12.57 0.55 -15.65
N ASN A 32 -12.03 0.80 -16.84
CA ASN A 32 -12.84 0.88 -18.05
C ASN A 32 -12.80 -0.48 -18.75
N ASP A 33 -13.93 -1.17 -18.80
CA ASP A 33 -14.09 -2.40 -19.57
C ASP A 33 -14.19 -2.04 -21.06
N THR A 34 -13.15 -2.39 -21.81
CA THR A 34 -13.05 -2.15 -23.26
C THR A 34 -13.64 -3.28 -24.08
N SER A 35 -14.13 -4.36 -23.46
CA SER A 35 -14.85 -5.44 -24.16
C SER A 35 -16.26 -5.01 -24.59
N THR A 36 -16.80 -3.94 -23.99
CA THR A 36 -18.07 -3.32 -24.36
C THR A 36 -17.87 -2.13 -25.30
N ASN A 37 -18.83 -1.87 -26.21
CA ASN A 37 -18.84 -0.68 -27.07
C ASN A 37 -20.13 0.14 -26.86
N PRO A 38 -20.08 1.36 -26.26
CA PRO A 38 -18.88 2.06 -25.79
C PRO A 38 -18.24 1.39 -24.55
N PRO A 39 -16.95 1.66 -24.23
CA PRO A 39 -16.33 1.17 -23.01
C PRO A 39 -17.14 1.59 -21.78
N THR A 40 -17.31 0.69 -20.83
CA THR A 40 -18.12 0.91 -19.63
C THR A 40 -17.23 1.03 -18.40
N ARG A 41 -17.62 1.91 -17.47
CA ARG A 41 -16.93 2.03 -16.18
C ARG A 41 -17.43 0.92 -15.25
N VAL A 42 -16.53 0.04 -14.84
CA VAL A 42 -16.81 -1.03 -13.88
C VAL A 42 -16.18 -0.66 -12.54
N TYR A 43 -17.02 -0.46 -11.54
CA TYR A 43 -16.58 -0.19 -10.18
C TYR A 43 -16.27 -1.51 -9.48
N THR A 44 -15.08 -1.61 -8.90
CA THR A 44 -14.70 -2.77 -8.07
C THR A 44 -15.32 -2.69 -6.68
N HIS A 45 -15.63 -1.48 -6.22
CA HIS A 45 -16.25 -1.21 -4.92
C HIS A 45 -17.47 -0.27 -5.06
N PRO A 46 -18.56 -0.76 -5.67
CA PRO A 46 -19.77 0.04 -5.85
C PRO A 46 -20.52 0.21 -4.52
N GLY A 47 -20.67 1.46 -4.06
CA GLY A 47 -21.46 1.80 -2.88
C GLY A 47 -20.68 1.99 -1.58
N ASP A 48 -19.36 1.77 -1.59
CA ASP A 48 -18.49 2.07 -0.45
C ASP A 48 -18.30 3.59 -0.34
N ALA A 49 -19.05 4.20 0.57
CA ALA A 49 -18.95 5.63 0.88
C ALA A 49 -17.66 5.99 1.64
N GLY A 50 -16.94 4.99 2.15
CA GLY A 50 -15.71 5.15 2.92
C GLY A 50 -14.48 4.57 2.23
N PHE A 51 -13.30 4.99 2.71
CA PHE A 51 -12.02 4.40 2.33
C PHE A 51 -11.90 2.99 2.92
N TYR A 52 -11.59 1.99 2.08
CA TYR A 52 -11.32 0.60 2.44
C TYR A 52 -9.89 0.22 2.09
N TYR A 53 -9.32 -0.76 2.78
CA TYR A 53 -7.96 -1.22 2.52
C TYR A 53 -7.83 -1.79 1.10
N ASP A 54 -6.80 -1.36 0.37
CA ASP A 54 -6.52 -1.79 -1.00
C ASP A 54 -5.09 -2.34 -1.08
N TRP A 55 -4.99 -3.67 -1.07
CA TRP A 55 -3.72 -4.37 -1.03
C TRP A 55 -2.91 -4.21 -2.31
N MET A 56 -3.57 -4.15 -3.47
CA MET A 56 -2.91 -3.98 -4.77
C MET A 56 -2.26 -2.60 -4.84
N LEU A 57 -3.02 -1.55 -4.47
CA LEU A 57 -2.48 -0.20 -4.42
C LEU A 57 -1.37 -0.07 -3.38
N THR A 58 -1.54 -0.69 -2.20
CA THR A 58 -0.53 -0.69 -1.14
C THR A 58 0.79 -1.28 -1.63
N ARG A 59 0.73 -2.44 -2.29
CA ARG A 59 1.90 -3.11 -2.84
C ARG A 59 2.57 -2.25 -3.91
N HIS A 60 1.78 -1.71 -4.84
CA HIS A 60 2.28 -0.88 -5.93
C HIS A 60 3.02 0.37 -5.42
N VAL A 61 2.43 1.10 -4.47
CA VAL A 61 3.08 2.26 -3.85
C VAL A 61 4.35 1.86 -3.10
N CYS A 62 4.35 0.72 -2.42
CA CYS A 62 5.52 0.25 -1.70
C CYS A 62 6.70 -0.05 -2.62
N GLU A 63 6.43 -0.74 -3.73
CA GLU A 63 7.43 -1.12 -4.72
C GLU A 63 7.97 0.09 -5.49
N ASP A 64 7.11 1.03 -5.87
CA ASP A 64 7.48 2.19 -6.69
C ASP A 64 8.16 3.31 -5.89
N ASP A 65 7.64 3.67 -4.71
CA ASP A 65 8.06 4.88 -4.00
C ASP A 65 8.98 4.61 -2.80
N PHE A 66 8.94 3.41 -2.24
CA PHE A 66 9.64 3.10 -0.98
C PHE A 66 10.68 1.99 -1.10
N SER A 67 10.76 1.29 -2.23
CA SER A 67 11.86 0.35 -2.50
C SER A 67 13.18 1.12 -2.70
N PRO A 68 14.32 0.66 -2.15
CA PRO A 68 14.52 -0.56 -1.36
C PRO A 68 14.44 -0.34 0.17
N SER A 69 14.02 0.83 0.65
CA SER A 69 13.98 1.17 2.08
C SER A 69 12.80 0.54 2.82
N ALA A 70 11.75 0.14 2.12
CA ALA A 70 10.65 -0.66 2.60
C ALA A 70 10.34 -1.81 1.64
N ARG A 71 9.57 -2.78 2.10
CA ARG A 71 9.04 -3.87 1.27
C ARG A 71 7.60 -4.15 1.64
N TYR A 72 6.84 -4.59 0.66
CA TYR A 72 5.50 -5.09 0.89
C TYR A 72 5.56 -6.47 1.56
N LEU A 73 4.84 -6.66 2.66
CA LEU A 73 4.73 -7.93 3.36
C LEU A 73 3.35 -8.54 3.13
N GLU A 74 3.26 -9.49 2.20
CA GLU A 74 2.02 -10.20 1.83
C GLU A 74 1.22 -10.73 3.04
N GLY A 75 1.89 -11.25 4.06
CA GLY A 75 1.23 -11.81 5.25
C GLY A 75 0.51 -10.79 6.13
N ILE A 76 0.88 -9.50 6.04
CA ILE A 76 0.28 -8.40 6.84
C ILE A 76 -0.48 -7.43 5.93
N GLY A 77 -0.17 -7.42 4.63
CA GLY A 77 -0.77 -6.50 3.67
C GLY A 77 -0.24 -5.06 3.76
N ARG A 78 0.98 -4.85 4.28
CA ARG A 78 1.52 -3.51 4.52
C ARG A 78 2.88 -3.32 3.87
N CYS A 79 3.19 -2.06 3.54
CA CYS A 79 4.54 -1.63 3.26
C CYS A 79 5.28 -1.45 4.58
N VAL A 80 6.36 -2.19 4.80
CA VAL A 80 7.10 -2.21 6.08
C VAL A 80 8.54 -1.83 5.84
N ALA A 81 9.08 -0.91 6.64
CA ALA A 81 10.47 -0.50 6.56
C ALA A 81 11.42 -1.70 6.78
N ASN A 82 12.49 -1.78 5.98
CA ASN A 82 13.34 -2.97 5.90
C ASN A 82 14.36 -3.11 7.04
N GLU A 83 14.77 -2.01 7.67
CA GLU A 83 15.88 -1.99 8.62
C GLU A 83 15.59 -1.08 9.84
N GLU A 84 16.26 -1.39 10.95
CA GLU A 84 16.28 -0.52 12.13
C GLU A 84 16.87 0.85 11.76
N GLY A 85 16.08 1.90 11.96
CA GLY A 85 16.46 3.29 11.66
C GLY A 85 15.87 3.85 10.35
N TYR A 86 15.24 3.02 9.52
CA TYR A 86 14.48 3.49 8.36
C TYR A 86 13.00 3.63 8.70
N SER A 87 12.44 4.80 8.43
CA SER A 87 11.01 5.05 8.63
C SER A 87 10.39 5.55 7.34
N ILE A 88 9.15 5.16 7.07
CA ILE A 88 8.38 5.60 5.93
C ILE A 88 7.89 7.03 6.20
N ASN A 89 8.23 7.98 5.32
CA ASN A 89 7.74 9.35 5.43
C ASN A 89 6.22 9.37 5.25
N GLY A 90 5.48 9.81 6.27
CA GLY A 90 4.03 9.74 6.28
C GLY A 90 3.36 10.67 5.28
N ALA A 91 3.92 11.88 5.07
CA ALA A 91 3.39 12.81 4.08
C ALA A 91 3.58 12.27 2.65
N LEU A 92 4.75 11.68 2.38
CA LEU A 92 5.01 11.00 1.12
C LEU A 92 4.04 9.84 0.93
N SER A 93 3.91 8.94 1.91
CA SER A 93 2.99 7.80 1.84
C SER A 93 1.55 8.21 1.54
N TRP A 94 1.06 9.27 2.20
CA TRP A 94 -0.25 9.84 1.91
C TRP A 94 -0.36 10.31 0.45
N SER A 95 0.60 11.12 0.01
CA SER A 95 0.59 11.68 -1.35
C SER A 95 0.74 10.62 -2.44
N SER A 96 1.52 9.57 -2.17
CA SER A 96 1.78 8.45 -3.07
C SER A 96 0.52 7.62 -3.31
N CYS A 97 -0.17 7.20 -2.26
CA CYS A 97 -1.45 6.49 -2.40
C CYS A 97 -2.44 7.30 -3.26
N ALA A 98 -2.60 8.59 -2.97
CA ALA A 98 -3.48 9.46 -3.73
C ALA A 98 -3.04 9.64 -5.19
N ALA A 99 -1.74 9.78 -5.44
CA ALA A 99 -1.19 9.94 -6.78
C ALA A 99 -1.37 8.69 -7.63
N HIS A 100 -0.96 7.52 -7.13
CA HIS A 100 -1.10 6.25 -7.85
C HIS A 100 -2.56 5.88 -8.10
N ALA A 101 -3.47 6.13 -7.15
CA ALA A 101 -4.90 5.90 -7.38
C ALA A 101 -5.48 6.80 -8.49
N ARG A 102 -5.06 8.07 -8.56
CA ARG A 102 -5.59 9.03 -9.55
C ARG A 102 -4.95 8.87 -10.94
N GLN A 103 -3.65 8.65 -10.98
CA GLN A 103 -2.92 8.37 -12.23
C GLN A 103 -3.26 6.98 -12.77
N GLY A 104 -3.63 6.10 -11.86
CA GLY A 104 -4.05 4.72 -12.03
C GLY A 104 -2.90 3.74 -11.88
N PHE A 105 -3.23 2.59 -11.31
CA PHE A 105 -2.30 1.52 -10.98
C PHE A 105 -2.75 0.21 -11.62
N PHE A 106 -1.85 -0.76 -11.67
CA PHE A 106 -2.13 -2.10 -12.18
C PHE A 106 -2.24 -3.08 -11.03
N GLY A 107 -3.07 -4.11 -11.20
CA GLY A 107 -3.22 -5.18 -10.23
C GLY A 107 -2.01 -6.11 -10.22
N TYR A 108 -2.13 -7.21 -9.49
CA TYR A 108 -1.15 -8.30 -9.49
C TYR A 108 -1.87 -9.61 -9.85
N ASN A 109 -1.19 -10.47 -10.61
CA ASN A 109 -1.69 -11.80 -10.96
C ASN A 109 -1.40 -12.82 -9.85
N ASP A 110 -1.86 -14.06 -10.04
CA ASP A 110 -1.69 -15.16 -9.07
C ASP A 110 -0.23 -15.52 -8.76
N ASN A 111 0.71 -15.16 -9.65
CA ASN A 111 2.15 -15.35 -9.42
C ASN A 111 2.77 -14.21 -8.60
N GLY A 112 2.00 -13.16 -8.32
CA GLY A 112 2.48 -11.95 -7.67
C GLY A 112 3.23 -11.00 -8.62
N ASP A 113 3.11 -11.18 -9.94
CA ASP A 113 3.64 -10.22 -10.91
C ASP A 113 2.59 -9.16 -11.23
N GLN A 114 3.04 -7.95 -11.57
CA GLN A 114 2.13 -6.87 -11.95
C GLN A 114 1.36 -7.24 -13.23
N ASP A 115 0.04 -7.13 -13.17
CA ASP A 115 -0.87 -7.42 -14.28
C ASP A 115 -1.27 -6.13 -15.01
N TYR A 116 -0.59 -5.89 -16.13
CA TYR A 116 -0.80 -4.72 -16.99
C TYR A 116 -2.07 -4.79 -17.85
N SER A 117 -2.85 -5.87 -17.78
CA SER A 117 -4.08 -6.02 -18.58
C SER A 117 -5.18 -5.05 -18.16
N GLN A 118 -5.18 -4.64 -16.89
CA GLN A 118 -6.24 -3.83 -16.31
C GLN A 118 -5.70 -2.70 -15.45
N LYS A 119 -6.01 -1.46 -15.86
CA LYS A 119 -5.65 -0.25 -15.12
C LYS A 119 -6.82 0.20 -14.24
N TYR A 120 -6.56 0.30 -12.95
CA TYR A 120 -7.49 0.75 -11.93
C TYR A 120 -7.28 2.25 -11.64
N VAL A 121 -8.36 3.00 -11.44
CA VAL A 121 -8.33 4.44 -11.15
C VAL A 121 -9.36 4.77 -10.09
N GLY A 122 -9.06 5.70 -9.19
CA GLY A 122 -10.02 6.25 -8.24
C GLY A 122 -9.37 7.20 -7.23
N ASN A 123 -9.81 7.14 -5.97
CA ASN A 123 -9.24 7.93 -4.88
C ASN A 123 -8.57 7.02 -3.86
N ALA A 124 -7.55 7.53 -3.18
CA ALA A 124 -6.93 6.83 -2.06
C ALA A 124 -6.29 7.79 -1.05
N GLU A 125 -6.02 7.25 0.13
CA GLU A 125 -5.27 7.86 1.22
C GLU A 125 -4.28 6.85 1.80
N GLY A 126 -3.15 7.35 2.30
CA GLY A 126 -2.18 6.52 3.01
C GLY A 126 -2.47 6.51 4.51
N ARG A 127 -2.26 5.38 5.18
CA ARG A 127 -2.29 5.28 6.64
C ARG A 127 -0.98 4.71 7.13
N GLY A 128 -0.56 5.15 8.32
CA GLY A 128 0.70 4.77 8.92
C GLY A 128 0.52 4.20 10.32
N TYR A 129 1.44 3.33 10.71
CA TYR A 129 1.35 2.56 11.95
C TYR A 129 2.71 2.52 12.67
N LEU A 130 2.63 2.52 13.99
CA LEU A 130 3.74 2.28 14.90
C LEU A 130 3.99 0.76 15.10
N PRO A 131 5.10 0.33 15.72
CA PRO A 131 5.37 -1.08 15.94
C PRO A 131 4.29 -1.67 16.88
N GLY A 132 3.71 -2.81 16.51
CA GLY A 132 2.74 -3.53 17.34
C GLY A 132 1.26 -3.11 17.18
N GLN A 133 0.92 -2.34 16.15
CA GLN A 133 -0.46 -1.99 15.76
C GLN A 133 -0.95 -2.75 14.52
#